data_AF-A0A946J0C5-F1
#
_entry.id   AF-A0A946J0C5-F1
#
_cell.length_a   1.000
_cell.length_b   1.000
_cell.length_c   1.000
_cell.angle_alpha   90.00
_cell.angle_beta   90.00
_cell.angle_gamma   90.00
#
_symmetry.space_group_name_H-M   'P 1'
#
loop_
_entity.id
_entity.type
_entity.pdbx_description
1 polymer ?
#
loop_
_entity_poly.entity_id
_entity_poly.type
_entity_poly.pdbx_seq_one_letter_code
_entity_poly.pdbx_strand_id
1 'polypeptide(L)'
;MKKLLLLIFFLSISCPVTSQKYYDSNDLKYYIDFSNRNANLKFQDYKINGPIEEIISYYGNRYTVVRGDSIHWLLQQSDKRNKYLSYLIFKGNYGEVQKLAKWEYSNKKLEVLASDRIFSGYFKDYFNFVDEGEYLKISSDRLIGDYLKDAGLIGEYKIKIYRDNGVNYFDLEMEGVLKLTRKEVIIETNLPTLTRFVGTYDSNLNTNIEFLKKGIVAGKISFKDRAIFSLNIDSEKKMGTLTSLEVEVNKEGVEVNTRKTTTFLIKE
;
A
#
# COMPACT_ATOMS: atom_id res chain seq x y z
N MET A 1 8.09 49.36 -21.02
CA MET A 1 7.08 48.82 -20.08
C MET A 1 6.34 47.57 -20.59
N LYS A 2 5.87 47.51 -21.85
CA LYS A 2 5.18 46.31 -22.39
C LYS A 2 6.01 45.00 -22.37
N LYS A 3 7.34 45.09 -22.57
CA LYS A 3 8.25 43.92 -22.51
C LYS A 3 8.54 43.42 -21.09
N LEU A 4 8.43 44.28 -20.07
CA LEU A 4 8.67 43.91 -18.66
C LEU A 4 7.45 43.18 -18.07
N LEU A 5 6.25 43.61 -18.45
CA LEU A 5 4.99 42.93 -18.10
C LEU A 5 4.89 41.52 -18.69
N LEU A 6 5.44 41.29 -19.90
CA LEU A 6 5.46 39.96 -20.51
C LEU A 6 6.41 38.99 -19.78
N LEU A 7 7.53 39.49 -19.26
CA LEU A 7 8.51 38.68 -18.50
C LEU A 7 7.97 38.28 -17.12
N ILE A 8 7.24 39.18 -16.45
CA ILE A 8 6.57 38.89 -15.18
C ILE A 8 5.43 37.88 -15.38
N PHE A 9 4.72 37.95 -16.51
CA PHE A 9 3.66 36.99 -16.84
C PHE A 9 4.21 35.56 -17.10
N PHE A 10 5.41 35.43 -17.66
CA PHE A 10 6.08 34.13 -17.85
C PHE A 10 6.63 33.54 -16.54
N LEU A 11 7.07 34.38 -15.59
CA LEU A 11 7.54 33.95 -14.28
C LEU A 11 6.40 33.58 -13.32
N SER A 12 5.17 34.06 -13.56
CA SER A 12 3.98 33.70 -12.76
C SER A 12 3.30 32.39 -13.15
N ILE A 13 3.79 31.67 -14.18
CA ILE A 13 3.29 30.34 -14.58
C ILE A 13 4.32 29.26 -14.23
N SER A 14 5.01 29.40 -13.09
CA SER A 14 5.50 28.21 -12.40
C SER A 14 4.30 27.56 -11.70
N CYS A 15 3.42 26.92 -12.47
CA CYS A 15 2.61 25.85 -11.88
C CYS A 15 3.61 24.92 -11.20
N PRO A 16 3.45 24.59 -9.90
CA PRO A 16 4.23 23.49 -9.36
C PRO A 16 3.94 22.31 -10.29
N VAL A 17 4.96 21.85 -11.00
CA VAL A 17 4.87 20.58 -11.71
C VAL A 17 4.66 19.59 -10.58
N THR A 18 3.41 19.27 -10.31
CA THR A 18 3.06 18.17 -9.42
C THR A 18 3.83 16.99 -9.97
N SER A 19 4.77 16.48 -9.17
CA SER A 19 5.63 15.38 -9.55
C SER A 19 4.73 14.24 -10.04
N GLN A 20 4.92 13.81 -11.29
CA GLN A 20 4.18 12.69 -11.86
C GLN A 20 4.93 11.40 -11.59
N LYS A 21 5.30 11.22 -10.32
CA LYS A 21 5.98 10.04 -9.83
C LYS A 21 5.01 9.21 -9.02
N TYR A 22 4.93 7.94 -9.38
CA TYR A 22 4.05 6.99 -8.75
C TYR A 22 4.83 5.81 -8.20
N TYR A 23 4.50 5.38 -7.00
CA TYR A 23 5.22 4.35 -6.25
C TYR A 23 4.38 3.11 -6.14
N ASP A 24 4.99 1.93 -6.22
CA ASP A 24 4.29 0.70 -5.92
C ASP A 24 3.93 0.66 -4.43
N SER A 25 2.64 0.73 -4.11
CA SER A 25 2.16 0.69 -2.72
C SER A 25 2.51 -0.62 -2.02
N ASN A 26 2.79 -1.72 -2.72
CA ASN A 26 3.21 -2.98 -2.09
C ASN A 26 4.66 -2.90 -1.62
N ASP A 27 5.56 -2.41 -2.47
CA ASP A 27 6.98 -2.17 -2.19
C ASP A 27 7.42 -0.78 -2.69
N LEU A 28 7.45 0.17 -1.75
CA LEU A 28 7.68 1.59 -1.99
C LEU A 28 9.05 1.92 -2.61
N LYS A 29 9.94 0.93 -2.80
CA LYS A 29 11.21 1.08 -3.50
C LYS A 29 11.05 1.16 -5.03
N TYR A 30 9.97 0.61 -5.56
CA TYR A 30 9.70 0.60 -7.00
C TYR A 30 8.76 1.74 -7.38
N TYR A 31 9.00 2.33 -8.55
CA TYR A 31 8.30 3.52 -9.01
C TYR A 31 8.34 3.67 -10.53
N ILE A 32 7.44 4.50 -11.02
CA ILE A 32 7.48 5.10 -12.35
C ILE A 32 7.44 6.62 -12.23
N ASP A 33 8.38 7.29 -12.88
CA ASP A 33 8.58 8.73 -12.79
C ASP A 33 8.45 9.35 -14.18
N PHE A 34 7.28 9.90 -14.47
CA PHE A 34 7.00 10.59 -15.74
C PHE A 34 7.67 11.97 -15.80
N SER A 35 7.96 12.58 -14.66
CA SER A 35 8.67 13.87 -14.60
C SER A 35 10.13 13.71 -15.04
N ASN A 36 10.81 12.67 -14.57
CA ASN A 36 12.20 12.37 -14.91
C ASN A 36 12.36 11.34 -16.02
N ARG A 37 11.24 10.85 -16.59
CA ARG A 37 11.19 9.84 -17.65
C ARG A 37 12.02 8.59 -17.32
N ASN A 38 11.86 8.07 -16.12
CA ASN A 38 12.57 6.87 -15.68
C ASN A 38 11.65 5.95 -14.87
N ALA A 39 11.94 4.66 -14.86
CA ALA A 39 11.23 3.71 -14.02
C ALA A 39 12.20 2.76 -13.35
N ASN A 40 11.84 2.32 -12.14
CA ASN A 40 12.46 1.24 -11.41
C ASN A 40 11.35 0.30 -10.98
N LEU A 41 11.14 -0.80 -11.71
CA LEU A 41 10.01 -1.70 -11.53
C LEU A 41 10.48 -3.11 -11.20
N LYS A 42 9.64 -3.83 -10.45
CA LYS A 42 9.79 -5.27 -10.18
C LYS A 42 8.47 -5.97 -10.37
N PHE A 43 8.47 -7.05 -11.14
CA PHE A 43 7.32 -7.90 -11.33
C PHE A 43 7.76 -9.36 -11.45
N GLN A 44 7.20 -10.23 -10.62
CA GLN A 44 7.65 -11.61 -10.48
C GLN A 44 9.18 -11.66 -10.27
N ASP A 45 9.88 -12.42 -11.09
CA ASP A 45 11.34 -12.54 -11.08
C ASP A 45 12.05 -11.47 -11.92
N TYR A 46 11.29 -10.61 -12.63
CA TYR A 46 11.83 -9.57 -13.49
C TYR A 46 11.98 -8.24 -12.75
N LYS A 47 13.08 -7.55 -13.03
CA LYS A 47 13.33 -6.17 -12.61
C LYS A 47 13.81 -5.36 -13.80
N ILE A 48 13.45 -4.09 -13.83
CA ILE A 48 13.90 -3.16 -14.86
C ILE A 48 14.16 -1.81 -14.21
N ASN A 49 15.30 -1.21 -14.54
CA ASN A 49 15.62 0.17 -14.21
C ASN A 49 16.08 0.83 -15.50
N GLY A 50 15.36 1.86 -15.94
CA GLY A 50 15.70 2.53 -17.19
C GLY A 50 14.65 3.50 -17.69
N PRO A 51 15.01 4.27 -18.73
CA PRO A 51 14.20 5.38 -19.19
C PRO A 51 12.86 4.89 -19.72
N ILE A 52 11.85 5.74 -19.57
CA ILE A 52 10.51 5.49 -20.11
C ILE A 52 10.19 6.39 -21.29
N GLU A 53 9.36 5.86 -22.17
CA GLU A 53 8.78 6.57 -23.30
C GLU A 53 7.26 6.36 -23.30
N GLU A 54 6.50 7.44 -23.49
CA GLU A 54 5.06 7.37 -23.67
C GLU A 54 4.75 7.33 -25.18
N ILE A 55 4.10 6.26 -25.63
CA ILE A 55 3.72 6.05 -27.04
C ILE A 55 2.20 5.95 -27.14
N ILE A 56 1.62 6.76 -28.02
CA ILE A 56 0.22 6.59 -28.45
C ILE A 56 0.24 5.83 -29.76
N SER A 57 -0.47 4.69 -29.80
CA SER A 57 -0.57 3.88 -31.01
C SER A 57 -1.46 4.53 -32.06
N TYR A 58 -1.40 4.03 -33.29
CA TYR A 58 -2.33 4.44 -34.36
C TYR A 58 -3.81 4.20 -34.01
N TYR A 59 -4.08 3.27 -33.10
CA TYR A 59 -5.43 2.95 -32.63
C TYR A 59 -5.85 3.75 -31.40
N GLY A 60 -4.99 4.66 -30.91
CA GLY A 60 -5.27 5.54 -29.77
C GLY A 60 -4.94 4.94 -28.40
N ASN A 61 -4.43 3.70 -28.34
CA ASN A 61 -3.98 3.11 -27.08
C ASN A 61 -2.70 3.80 -26.60
N ARG A 62 -2.60 4.00 -25.29
CA ARG A 62 -1.42 4.62 -24.65
C ARG A 62 -0.55 3.54 -24.04
N TYR A 63 0.75 3.66 -24.25
CA TYR A 63 1.74 2.74 -23.72
C TYR A 63 2.83 3.50 -23.00
N THR A 64 3.23 2.98 -21.84
CA THR A 64 4.54 3.26 -21.25
C THR A 64 5.49 2.16 -21.69
N VAL A 65 6.54 2.52 -22.43
CA VAL A 65 7.63 1.61 -22.79
C VAL A 65 8.81 1.89 -21.88
N VAL A 66 9.34 0.86 -21.22
CA VAL A 66 10.52 0.96 -20.35
C VAL A 66 11.69 0.26 -21.02
N ARG A 67 12.78 1.00 -21.24
CA ARG A 67 13.99 0.48 -21.85
C ARG A 67 14.94 -0.05 -20.78
N GLY A 68 15.11 -1.37 -20.71
CA GLY A 68 16.25 -2.00 -20.05
C GLY A 68 17.39 -2.32 -21.02
N ASP A 69 18.36 -3.12 -20.58
CA ASP A 69 19.52 -3.50 -21.40
C ASP A 69 19.13 -4.48 -22.51
N SER A 70 18.69 -5.68 -22.12
CA SER A 70 18.24 -6.75 -23.04
C SER A 70 16.76 -7.11 -22.86
N ILE A 71 16.16 -6.64 -21.76
CA ILE A 71 14.76 -6.85 -21.41
C ILE A 71 14.06 -5.50 -21.42
N HIS A 72 12.89 -5.43 -22.05
CA HIS A 72 12.10 -4.22 -22.19
C HIS A 72 10.65 -4.50 -21.80
N TRP A 73 10.00 -3.50 -21.22
CA TRP A 73 8.62 -3.65 -20.77
C TRP A 73 7.72 -2.73 -21.58
N LEU A 74 6.57 -3.25 -21.99
CA LEU A 74 5.52 -2.51 -22.65
C LEU A 74 4.28 -2.59 -21.77
N LEU A 75 3.86 -1.47 -21.22
CA LEU A 75 2.73 -1.39 -20.30
C LEU A 75 1.63 -0.56 -20.93
N GLN A 76 0.46 -1.15 -21.19
CA GLN A 76 -0.68 -0.41 -21.73
C GLN A 76 -1.34 0.40 -20.63
N GLN A 77 -1.37 1.72 -20.74
CA GLN A 77 -2.02 2.60 -19.78
C GLN A 77 -3.55 2.54 -19.93
N SER A 78 -4.23 2.72 -18.81
CA SER A 78 -5.65 3.10 -18.79
C SER A 78 -5.80 4.61 -19.00
N ASP A 79 -7.02 5.13 -18.83
CA ASP A 79 -7.27 6.58 -18.80
C ASP A 79 -6.49 7.32 -17.70
N LYS A 80 -6.06 6.59 -16.65
CA LYS A 80 -5.19 7.11 -15.58
C LYS A 80 -3.75 6.64 -15.79
N ARG A 81 -2.79 7.59 -15.75
CA ARG A 81 -1.34 7.34 -15.96
C ARG A 81 -0.73 6.35 -14.95
N ASN A 82 -1.30 6.24 -13.76
CA ASN A 82 -0.86 5.30 -12.72
C ASN A 82 -1.58 3.94 -12.76
N LYS A 83 -2.37 3.67 -13.78
CA LYS A 83 -3.10 2.40 -13.91
C LYS A 83 -2.85 1.79 -15.27
N TYR A 84 -2.56 0.50 -15.27
CA TYR A 84 -2.23 -0.26 -16.46
C TYR A 84 -3.27 -1.35 -16.72
N LEU A 85 -3.63 -1.48 -17.99
CA LEU A 85 -4.57 -2.47 -18.51
C LEU A 85 -3.86 -3.78 -18.83
N SER A 86 -2.62 -3.71 -19.32
CA SER A 86 -1.83 -4.88 -19.70
C SER A 86 -0.33 -4.67 -19.61
N TYR A 87 0.42 -5.78 -19.64
CA TYR A 87 1.88 -5.76 -19.68
C TYR A 87 2.44 -6.84 -20.63
N LEU A 88 3.54 -6.49 -21.28
CA LEU A 88 4.38 -7.43 -22.02
C LEU A 88 5.85 -7.19 -21.64
N ILE A 89 6.54 -8.25 -21.23
CA ILE A 89 7.97 -8.23 -20.96
C ILE A 89 8.66 -8.98 -22.10
N PHE A 90 9.55 -8.30 -22.80
CA PHE A 90 10.25 -8.82 -23.96
C PHE A 90 11.74 -8.91 -23.73
N LYS A 91 12.36 -9.87 -24.40
CA LYS A 91 13.80 -9.85 -24.67
C LYS A 91 14.04 -9.51 -26.13
N GLY A 92 14.97 -8.59 -26.40
CA GLY A 92 15.34 -8.26 -27.78
C GLY A 92 15.70 -6.80 -28.01
N ASN A 93 15.42 -6.29 -29.21
CA ASN A 93 15.77 -4.95 -29.64
C ASN A 93 14.68 -3.93 -29.27
N TYR A 94 15.07 -2.88 -28.53
CA TYR A 94 14.16 -1.81 -28.10
C TYR A 94 13.37 -1.16 -29.25
N GLY A 95 14.01 -0.93 -30.40
CA GLY A 95 13.35 -0.31 -31.56
C GLY A 95 12.20 -1.13 -32.14
N GLU A 96 12.26 -2.46 -32.02
CA GLU A 96 11.14 -3.34 -32.41
C GLU A 96 10.00 -3.31 -31.37
N VAL A 97 10.32 -3.12 -30.09
CA VAL A 97 9.30 -2.91 -29.04
C VAL A 97 8.60 -1.56 -29.23
N GLN A 98 9.32 -0.50 -29.60
CA GLN A 98 8.72 0.79 -29.95
C GLN A 98 7.78 0.67 -31.16
N LYS A 99 8.17 -0.08 -32.19
CA LYS A 99 7.29 -0.37 -33.35
C LYS A 99 6.05 -1.12 -32.90
N LEU A 100 6.21 -2.15 -32.06
CA LEU A 100 5.07 -2.88 -31.52
C LEU A 100 4.12 -1.96 -30.75
N ALA A 101 4.63 -1.05 -29.90
CA ALA A 101 3.79 -0.09 -29.18
C ALA A 101 3.05 0.88 -30.12
N LYS A 102 3.73 1.35 -31.17
CA LYS A 102 3.17 2.34 -32.11
C LYS A 102 2.13 1.73 -33.05
N TRP A 103 2.43 0.55 -33.60
CA TRP A 103 1.63 -0.11 -34.64
C TRP A 103 0.74 -1.23 -34.11
N GLU A 104 0.88 -1.59 -32.83
CA GLU A 104 0.28 -2.79 -32.21
C GLU A 104 0.64 -4.10 -32.92
N TYR A 105 1.68 -4.03 -33.74
CA TYR A 105 2.18 -5.12 -34.56
C TYR A 105 3.68 -4.93 -34.83
N SER A 106 4.40 -6.05 -34.94
CA SER A 106 5.79 -6.06 -35.41
C SER A 106 6.00 -7.21 -36.40
N ASN A 107 6.71 -6.91 -37.50
CA ASN A 107 7.12 -7.90 -38.49
C ASN A 107 8.24 -8.83 -37.98
N LYS A 108 8.88 -8.51 -36.85
CA LYS A 108 9.92 -9.34 -36.25
C LYS A 108 9.36 -10.09 -35.06
N LYS A 109 9.76 -11.36 -34.94
CA LYS A 109 9.44 -12.18 -33.79
C LYS A 109 10.20 -11.64 -32.57
N LEU A 110 9.47 -11.11 -31.59
CA LEU A 110 10.00 -10.74 -30.28
C LEU A 110 9.87 -11.94 -29.34
N GLU A 111 10.89 -12.17 -28.52
CA GLU A 111 10.83 -13.18 -27.45
C GLU A 111 10.02 -12.59 -26.29
N VAL A 112 8.83 -13.15 -26.04
CA VAL A 112 7.98 -12.76 -24.90
C VAL A 112 8.41 -13.57 -23.69
N LEU A 113 8.90 -12.88 -22.67
CA LEU A 113 9.29 -13.48 -21.39
C LEU A 113 8.10 -13.61 -20.43
N ALA A 114 7.19 -12.63 -20.45
CA ALA A 114 5.95 -12.66 -19.69
C ALA A 114 4.88 -11.77 -20.35
N SER A 115 3.61 -12.16 -20.19
CA SER A 115 2.46 -11.42 -20.71
C SER A 115 1.22 -11.65 -19.86
N ASP A 116 0.33 -10.68 -19.81
CA ASP A 116 -0.97 -10.75 -19.14
C ASP A 116 -2.12 -11.32 -19.99
N ARG A 117 -1.87 -11.82 -21.21
CA ARG A 117 -2.90 -12.26 -22.18
C ARG A 117 -3.93 -13.28 -21.66
N ILE A 118 -3.83 -13.75 -20.42
CA ILE A 118 -4.75 -14.66 -19.74
C ILE A 118 -5.69 -13.93 -18.74
N PHE A 119 -5.40 -12.70 -18.31
CA PHE A 119 -6.22 -11.95 -17.34
C PHE A 119 -6.68 -10.60 -17.89
N SER A 120 -7.83 -10.58 -18.57
CA SER A 120 -8.48 -9.34 -19.00
C SER A 120 -9.08 -8.61 -17.79
N GLY A 121 -8.28 -7.79 -17.14
CA GLY A 121 -8.67 -6.94 -16.03
C GLY A 121 -7.50 -6.05 -15.66
N TYR A 122 -7.78 -4.87 -15.06
CA TYR A 122 -6.73 -4.00 -14.55
C TYR A 122 -5.65 -4.82 -13.83
N PHE A 123 -4.38 -4.49 -14.07
CA PHE A 123 -3.20 -5.07 -13.45
C PHE A 123 -3.13 -4.73 -11.94
N LYS A 124 -4.20 -4.99 -11.20
CA LYS A 124 -4.46 -4.58 -9.81
C LYS A 124 -3.62 -5.35 -8.80
N ASP A 125 -3.20 -6.57 -9.12
CA ASP A 125 -2.58 -7.41 -8.10
C ASP A 125 -1.09 -7.13 -7.93
N TYR A 126 -0.47 -6.39 -8.86
CA TYR A 126 0.98 -6.41 -9.02
C TYR A 126 1.64 -5.03 -9.09
N PHE A 127 0.98 -4.02 -9.68
CA PHE A 127 1.43 -2.62 -9.59
C PHE A 127 0.28 -1.73 -9.13
N ASN A 128 0.14 -1.59 -7.81
CA ASN A 128 -0.77 -0.62 -7.23
C ASN A 128 -0.03 0.71 -7.04
N PHE A 129 0.14 1.43 -8.16
CA PHE A 129 0.85 2.69 -8.17
C PHE A 129 0.05 3.80 -7.49
N VAL A 130 0.63 4.37 -6.45
CA VAL A 130 0.09 5.48 -5.68
C VAL A 130 0.88 6.75 -5.94
N ASP A 131 0.25 7.91 -5.80
CA ASP A 131 0.95 9.19 -5.95
C ASP A 131 1.88 9.48 -4.75
N GLU A 132 2.59 10.61 -4.82
CA GLU A 132 3.50 11.03 -3.76
C GLU A 132 2.82 11.28 -2.41
N GLY A 133 1.60 11.81 -2.40
CA GLY A 133 0.87 12.07 -1.17
C GLY A 133 0.50 10.78 -0.45
N GLU A 134 -0.06 9.83 -1.20
CA GLU A 134 -0.36 8.49 -0.72
C GLU A 134 0.92 7.72 -0.33
N TYR A 135 2.00 7.83 -1.09
CA TYR A 135 3.31 7.28 -0.76
C TYR A 135 3.80 7.77 0.61
N LEU A 136 3.77 9.09 0.85
CA LEU A 136 4.23 9.68 2.11
C LEU A 136 3.41 9.15 3.29
N LYS A 137 2.09 9.00 3.10
CA LYS A 137 1.21 8.44 4.11
C LYS A 137 1.55 6.97 4.40
N ILE A 138 1.60 6.11 3.38
CA ILE A 138 1.92 4.69 3.54
C ILE A 138 3.32 4.51 4.14
N SER A 139 4.29 5.31 3.71
CA SER A 139 5.66 5.28 4.25
C SER A 139 5.65 5.61 5.74
N SER A 140 4.92 6.65 6.14
CA SER A 140 4.80 7.05 7.55
C SER A 140 4.10 5.98 8.39
N ASP A 141 3.06 5.35 7.85
CA ASP A 141 2.35 4.25 8.52
C ASP A 141 3.25 3.02 8.70
N ARG A 142 4.09 2.69 7.70
CA ARG A 142 5.04 1.57 7.76
C ARG A 142 6.18 1.79 8.75
N LEU A 143 6.61 3.03 8.97
CA LEU A 143 7.62 3.36 9.98
C LEU A 143 7.20 2.92 11.38
N ILE A 144 5.89 2.91 11.70
CA ILE A 144 5.38 2.36 12.96
C ILE A 144 5.80 0.90 13.13
N GLY A 145 5.61 0.09 12.08
CA GLY A 145 6.00 -1.30 12.07
C GLY A 145 7.51 -1.52 12.24
N ASP A 146 8.32 -0.61 11.73
CA ASP A 146 9.77 -0.63 11.94
C ASP A 146 10.14 -0.30 13.41
N TYR A 147 9.49 0.67 14.04
CA TYR A 147 9.67 0.94 15.47
C TYR A 147 9.27 -0.24 16.36
N LEU A 148 8.15 -0.90 16.05
CA LEU A 148 7.72 -2.12 16.76
C LEU A 148 8.72 -3.26 16.57
N LYS A 149 9.32 -3.37 15.38
CA LYS A 149 10.35 -4.37 15.10
C LYS A 149 11.61 -4.11 15.92
N ASP A 150 12.07 -2.86 15.97
CA ASP A 150 13.26 -2.47 16.74
C ASP A 150 13.05 -2.67 18.25
N ALA A 151 11.80 -2.58 18.72
CA ALA A 151 11.40 -2.92 20.09
C ALA A 151 11.21 -4.44 20.33
N GLY A 152 11.41 -5.29 19.32
CA GLY A 152 11.26 -6.75 19.45
C GLY A 152 9.80 -7.23 19.57
N LEU A 153 8.83 -6.42 19.15
CA LEU A 153 7.39 -6.71 19.29
C LEU A 153 6.75 -7.34 18.04
N ILE A 154 7.48 -7.42 16.92
CA ILE A 154 6.99 -8.08 15.71
C ILE A 154 7.09 -9.60 15.87
N GLY A 155 6.00 -10.30 15.59
CA GLY A 155 5.94 -11.75 15.76
C GLY A 155 4.52 -12.27 15.86
N GLU A 156 4.42 -13.57 16.16
CA GLU A 156 3.18 -14.27 16.44
C GLU A 156 3.17 -14.68 17.92
N TYR A 157 2.10 -14.33 18.63
CA TYR A 157 1.91 -14.54 20.04
C TYR A 157 0.67 -15.39 20.24
N LYS A 158 0.81 -16.53 20.91
CA LYS A 158 -0.36 -17.27 21.39
C LYS A 158 -0.99 -16.47 22.52
N ILE A 159 -2.32 -16.32 22.49
CA ILE A 159 -3.04 -15.53 23.48
C ILE A 159 -4.19 -16.33 24.10
N LYS A 160 -4.50 -16.02 25.37
CA LYS A 160 -5.75 -16.43 26.04
C LYS A 160 -6.56 -15.19 26.38
N ILE A 161 -7.80 -15.12 25.93
CA ILE A 161 -8.71 -14.02 26.29
C ILE A 161 -9.11 -14.18 27.76
N TYR A 162 -8.87 -13.13 28.52
CA TYR A 162 -9.16 -13.05 29.94
C TYR A 162 -10.49 -12.32 30.18
N ARG A 163 -10.71 -11.22 29.45
CA ARG A 163 -11.91 -10.38 29.58
C ARG A 163 -12.29 -9.77 28.24
N ASP A 164 -13.58 -9.73 27.91
CA ASP A 164 -14.09 -9.02 26.73
C ASP A 164 -15.32 -8.20 27.09
N ASN A 165 -15.30 -6.91 26.76
CA ASN A 165 -16.38 -5.95 27.00
C ASN A 165 -17.00 -6.02 28.42
N GLY A 166 -16.16 -6.17 29.43
CA GLY A 166 -16.59 -6.26 30.82
C GLY A 166 -16.87 -7.67 31.34
N VAL A 167 -17.03 -8.66 30.46
CA VAL A 167 -17.30 -10.07 30.78
C VAL A 167 -16.00 -10.85 30.96
N ASN A 168 -15.91 -11.66 32.02
CA ASN A 168 -14.74 -12.46 32.36
C ASN A 168 -14.83 -13.87 31.75
N TYR A 169 -13.71 -14.37 31.24
CA TYR A 169 -13.59 -15.69 30.59
C TYR A 169 -12.52 -16.58 31.26
N PHE A 170 -12.23 -16.37 32.55
CA PHE A 170 -11.09 -16.99 33.24
C PHE A 170 -11.09 -18.51 33.16
N ASP A 171 -12.27 -19.09 33.36
CA ASP A 171 -12.52 -20.53 33.41
C ASP A 171 -12.81 -21.13 32.02
N LEU A 172 -12.77 -20.31 30.97
CA LEU A 172 -13.00 -20.74 29.60
C LEU A 172 -11.69 -20.72 28.80
N GLU A 173 -11.50 -21.71 27.93
CA GLU A 173 -10.36 -21.78 27.03
C GLU A 173 -10.61 -20.93 25.77
N MET A 174 -10.74 -19.62 25.99
CA MET A 174 -10.82 -18.65 24.90
C MET A 174 -9.41 -18.35 24.40
N GLU A 175 -8.97 -19.04 23.36
CA GLU A 175 -7.61 -18.98 22.83
C GLU A 175 -7.54 -18.33 21.45
N GLY A 176 -6.35 -17.88 21.10
CA GLY A 176 -6.11 -17.27 19.80
C GLY A 176 -4.65 -16.97 19.51
N VAL A 177 -4.44 -16.23 18.44
CA VAL A 177 -3.13 -15.75 18.00
C VAL A 177 -3.23 -14.24 17.75
N LEU A 178 -2.29 -13.50 18.31
CA LEU A 178 -1.98 -12.11 17.95
C LEU A 178 -0.76 -12.13 17.04
N LYS A 179 -0.89 -11.60 15.83
CA LYS A 179 0.20 -11.41 14.89
C LYS A 179 0.45 -9.92 14.67
N LEU A 180 1.66 -9.49 15.02
CA LEU A 180 2.16 -8.16 14.71
C LEU A 180 3.11 -8.24 13.53
N THR A 181 2.81 -7.49 12.47
CA THR A 181 3.66 -7.36 11.30
C THR A 181 4.09 -5.92 11.12
N ARG A 182 4.94 -5.61 10.13
CA ARG A 182 5.29 -4.22 9.84
C ARG A 182 4.13 -3.38 9.27
N LYS A 183 3.02 -4.00 8.85
CA LYS A 183 1.90 -3.32 8.17
C LYS A 183 0.62 -3.30 9.01
N GLU A 184 0.42 -4.35 9.79
CA GLU A 184 -0.87 -4.65 10.38
C GLU A 184 -0.77 -5.48 11.67
N VAL A 185 -1.84 -5.37 12.45
CA VAL A 185 -2.19 -6.22 13.59
C VAL A 185 -3.28 -7.17 13.16
N ILE A 186 -3.09 -8.46 13.39
CA ILE A 186 -4.12 -9.49 13.19
C ILE A 186 -4.35 -10.20 14.51
N ILE A 187 -5.59 -10.35 14.92
CA ILE A 187 -5.99 -11.18 16.06
C ILE A 187 -7.02 -12.18 15.58
N GLU A 188 -6.78 -13.46 15.82
CA GLU A 188 -7.72 -14.54 15.51
C GLU A 188 -7.96 -15.36 16.77
N THR A 189 -9.22 -15.56 17.13
CA THR A 189 -9.57 -16.27 18.38
C THR A 189 -10.79 -17.14 18.19
N ASN A 190 -11.03 -18.05 19.13
CA ASN A 190 -12.29 -18.80 19.21
C ASN A 190 -13.39 -18.03 19.98
N LEU A 191 -13.16 -16.79 20.43
CA LEU A 191 -14.18 -15.96 21.05
C LEU A 191 -15.16 -15.44 19.97
N PRO A 192 -16.48 -15.72 20.07
CA PRO A 192 -17.44 -15.35 19.04
C PRO A 192 -17.49 -13.84 18.70
N THR A 193 -17.19 -12.97 19.67
CA THR A 193 -17.18 -11.51 19.50
C THR A 193 -15.87 -10.96 18.93
N LEU A 194 -14.82 -11.79 18.84
CA LEU A 194 -13.49 -11.44 18.34
C LEU A 194 -12.87 -12.61 17.55
N THR A 195 -13.63 -13.21 16.64
CA THR A 195 -13.14 -14.34 15.85
C THR A 195 -11.98 -13.94 14.96
N ARG A 196 -12.07 -12.77 14.33
CA ARG A 196 -11.01 -12.16 13.54
C ARG A 196 -11.05 -10.65 13.63
N PHE A 197 -9.91 -10.05 13.91
CA PHE A 197 -9.67 -8.62 13.90
C PHE A 197 -8.44 -8.33 13.04
N VAL A 198 -8.54 -7.31 12.19
CA VAL A 198 -7.43 -6.82 11.37
C VAL A 198 -7.40 -5.29 11.48
N GLY A 199 -6.23 -4.75 11.78
CA GLY A 199 -6.04 -3.31 11.87
C GLY A 199 -4.71 -2.88 11.26
N THR A 200 -4.72 -1.78 10.53
CA THR A 200 -3.51 -1.17 9.94
C THR A 200 -3.07 0.03 10.75
N TYR A 201 -1.76 0.22 10.89
CA TYR A 201 -1.21 1.36 11.63
C TYR A 201 -1.58 2.70 10.98
N ASP A 202 -1.71 3.74 11.82
CA ASP A 202 -1.93 5.12 11.34
C ASP A 202 -0.96 6.08 12.03
N SER A 203 -0.03 6.65 11.27
CA SER A 203 0.97 7.63 11.72
C SER A 203 0.37 8.81 12.48
N ASN A 204 -0.85 9.24 12.13
CA ASN A 204 -1.49 10.40 12.74
C ASN A 204 -2.01 10.08 14.16
N LEU A 205 -2.24 8.80 14.45
CA LEU A 205 -2.65 8.32 15.78
C LEU A 205 -1.45 7.92 16.66
N ASN A 206 -0.24 7.90 16.11
CA ASN A 206 0.98 7.41 16.77
C ASN A 206 2.10 8.45 16.72
N THR A 207 1.83 9.67 17.18
CA THR A 207 2.80 10.77 17.14
C THR A 207 3.94 10.62 18.16
N ASN A 208 3.73 9.82 19.22
CA ASN A 208 4.73 9.59 20.26
C ASN A 208 5.43 8.23 20.08
N ILE A 209 6.66 8.25 19.57
CA ILE A 209 7.47 7.05 19.30
C ILE A 209 7.79 6.27 20.59
N GLU A 210 7.90 6.93 21.74
CA GLU A 210 8.16 6.25 23.01
C GLU A 210 7.01 5.34 23.45
N PHE A 211 5.78 5.60 23.00
CA PHE A 211 4.65 4.70 23.23
C PHE A 211 4.75 3.44 22.37
N LEU A 212 5.19 3.57 21.11
CA LEU A 212 5.41 2.44 20.22
C LEU A 212 6.46 1.47 20.80
N LYS A 213 7.57 2.01 21.32
CA LYS A 213 8.63 1.21 21.98
C LYS A 213 8.14 0.47 23.23
N LYS A 214 7.07 0.96 23.87
CA LYS A 214 6.42 0.34 25.03
C LYS A 214 5.25 -0.58 24.65
N GLY A 215 5.07 -0.87 23.36
CA GLY A 215 4.01 -1.76 22.88
C GLY A 215 2.62 -1.13 22.82
N ILE A 216 2.52 0.20 22.86
CA ILE A 216 1.25 0.93 22.69
C ILE A 216 1.20 1.46 21.25
N VAL A 217 0.26 0.94 20.46
CA VAL A 217 0.07 1.31 19.06
C VAL A 217 -1.40 1.53 18.74
N ALA A 218 -1.69 2.45 17.84
CA ALA A 218 -3.04 2.74 17.36
C ALA A 218 -3.15 2.62 15.83
N GLY A 219 -4.37 2.51 15.33
CA GLY A 219 -4.60 2.42 13.90
C GLY A 219 -6.07 2.38 13.52
N LYS A 220 -6.31 2.03 12.27
CA LYS A 220 -7.66 1.88 11.69
C LYS A 220 -8.04 0.42 11.62
N ILE A 221 -9.31 0.12 11.86
CA ILE A 221 -9.84 -1.24 11.75
C ILE A 221 -10.20 -1.48 10.28
N SER A 222 -9.72 -2.58 9.71
CA SER A 222 -10.02 -2.92 8.32
C SER A 222 -11.50 -3.24 8.13
N PHE A 223 -12.03 -2.91 6.94
CA PHE A 223 -13.43 -3.18 6.54
C PHE A 223 -14.51 -2.48 7.39
N LYS A 224 -14.14 -1.50 8.21
CA LYS A 224 -15.08 -0.66 8.94
C LYS A 224 -14.76 0.81 8.72
N ASP A 225 -15.72 1.54 8.15
CA ASP A 225 -15.61 2.99 8.04
C ASP A 225 -15.63 3.62 9.43
N ARG A 226 -14.77 4.64 9.64
CA ARG A 226 -14.68 5.40 10.91
C ARG A 226 -14.48 4.53 12.16
N ALA A 227 -13.65 3.50 12.05
CA ALA A 227 -13.29 2.65 13.17
C ALA A 227 -11.78 2.68 13.45
N ILE A 228 -11.41 2.88 14.71
CA ILE A 228 -10.02 2.92 15.17
C ILE A 228 -9.78 1.90 16.28
N PHE A 229 -8.52 1.53 16.47
CA PHE A 229 -8.09 0.70 17.57
C PHE A 229 -6.90 1.29 18.30
N SER A 230 -6.72 0.86 19.54
CA SER A 230 -5.47 0.94 20.29
C SER A 230 -5.17 -0.44 20.86
N LEU A 231 -3.93 -0.88 20.67
CA LEU A 231 -3.37 -2.10 21.22
C LEU A 231 -2.25 -1.72 22.18
N ASN A 232 -2.30 -2.26 23.39
CA ASN A 232 -1.23 -2.15 24.37
C ASN A 232 -0.72 -3.56 24.69
N ILE A 233 0.58 -3.80 24.52
CA ILE A 233 1.27 -5.04 24.88
C ILE A 233 2.28 -4.75 25.97
N ASP A 234 2.05 -5.32 27.15
CA ASP A 234 2.98 -5.31 28.27
C ASP A 234 3.74 -6.65 28.26
N SER A 235 4.94 -6.63 27.68
CA SER A 235 5.80 -7.81 27.57
C SER A 235 6.28 -8.32 28.94
N GLU A 236 6.43 -7.44 29.93
CA GLU A 236 6.85 -7.82 31.29
C GLU A 236 5.73 -8.59 32.00
N LYS A 237 4.49 -8.08 31.91
CA LYS A 237 3.31 -8.73 32.50
C LYS A 237 2.72 -9.85 31.64
N LYS A 238 3.26 -10.08 30.44
CA LYS A 238 2.71 -11.00 29.43
C LYS A 238 1.21 -10.79 29.22
N MET A 239 0.80 -9.53 29.11
CA MET A 239 -0.61 -9.16 29.00
C MET A 239 -0.78 -8.12 27.90
N GLY A 240 -1.92 -8.15 27.23
CA GLY A 240 -2.28 -7.10 26.29
C GLY A 240 -3.74 -6.68 26.41
N THR A 241 -4.02 -5.47 25.94
CA THR A 241 -5.36 -4.92 25.85
C THR A 241 -5.58 -4.37 24.46
N LEU A 242 -6.62 -4.87 23.79
CA LEU A 242 -7.17 -4.29 22.56
C LEU A 242 -8.37 -3.42 22.93
N THR A 243 -8.38 -2.16 22.52
CA THR A 243 -9.55 -1.29 22.57
C THR A 243 -9.93 -0.91 21.15
N SER A 244 -11.20 -1.09 20.78
CA SER A 244 -11.76 -0.56 19.54
C SER A 244 -12.80 0.51 19.82
N LEU A 245 -12.85 1.49 18.93
CA LEU A 245 -13.89 2.52 18.88
C LEU A 245 -14.45 2.55 17.46
N GLU A 246 -15.75 2.33 17.35
CA GLU A 246 -16.51 2.30 16.10
C GLU A 246 -17.57 3.38 16.14
N VAL A 247 -17.63 4.22 15.09
CA VAL A 247 -18.64 5.26 14.94
C VAL A 247 -19.59 4.86 13.82
N GLU A 248 -20.83 4.53 14.17
CA GLU A 248 -21.88 4.18 13.22
C GLU A 248 -22.89 5.33 13.11
N VAL A 249 -23.35 5.65 11.91
CA VAL A 249 -24.45 6.60 11.71
C VAL A 249 -25.73 5.79 11.58
N ASN A 250 -26.68 5.98 12.50
CA ASN A 250 -27.95 5.27 12.46
C ASN A 250 -28.85 5.78 11.31
N LYS A 251 -30.00 5.14 11.09
CA LYS A 251 -30.96 5.51 10.02
C LYS A 251 -31.52 6.94 10.14
N GLU A 252 -31.38 7.55 11.32
CA GLU A 252 -31.85 8.91 11.63
C GLU A 252 -30.73 9.95 11.51
N GLY A 253 -29.52 9.54 11.10
CA GLY A 253 -28.37 10.43 10.98
C GLY A 253 -27.61 10.69 12.29
N VAL A 254 -27.91 9.96 13.37
CA VAL A 254 -27.26 10.11 14.67
C VAL A 254 -26.02 9.23 14.75
N GLU A 255 -24.89 9.80 15.19
CA GLU A 255 -23.66 9.07 15.46
C GLU A 255 -23.77 8.27 16.76
N VAL A 256 -23.59 6.95 16.65
CA VAL A 256 -23.56 6.00 17.76
C VAL A 256 -22.14 5.48 17.88
N ASN A 257 -21.56 5.70 19.07
CA ASN A 257 -20.18 5.28 19.36
C ASN A 257 -20.20 3.97 20.14
N THR A 258 -19.60 2.92 19.56
CA THR A 258 -19.42 1.64 20.24
C THR A 258 -17.95 1.49 20.62
N ARG A 259 -17.69 1.35 21.93
CA ARG A 259 -16.36 1.03 22.45
C ARG A 259 -16.34 -0.42 22.92
N LYS A 260 -15.33 -1.19 22.50
CA LYS A 260 -15.07 -2.53 23.01
C LYS A 260 -13.66 -2.61 23.56
N THR A 261 -13.48 -3.43 24.58
CA THR A 261 -12.16 -3.65 25.20
C THR A 261 -11.99 -5.12 25.52
N THR A 262 -10.92 -5.71 25.00
CA THR A 262 -10.54 -7.10 25.21
C THR A 262 -9.18 -7.14 25.86
N THR A 263 -9.07 -7.84 26.99
CA THR A 263 -7.81 -8.12 27.68
C THR A 263 -7.45 -9.57 27.50
N PHE A 264 -6.18 -9.82 27.18
CA PHE A 264 -5.64 -11.15 26.91
C PHE A 264 -4.28 -11.33 27.58
N LEU A 265 -3.94 -12.59 27.85
CA LEU A 265 -2.62 -13.01 28.31
C LEU A 265 -1.84 -13.56 27.12
N ILE A 266 -0.54 -13.29 27.08
CA ILE A 266 0.40 -13.86 26.12
C ILE A 266 0.96 -15.15 26.72
N LYS A 267 0.77 -16.26 26.01
CA LYS A 267 1.30 -17.57 26.40
C LYS A 267 2.75 -17.70 25.96
N GLU A 268 3.50 -18.52 26.69
CA GLU A 268 4.85 -18.96 26.32
C GLU A 268 4.85 -19.85 25.07
#